data_AF-L5LMD7-F1
#
_entry.id   AF-L5LMD7-F1
#
_cell.length_a   1.000
_cell.length_b   1.000
_cell.length_c   1.000
_cell.angle_alpha   90.00
_cell.angle_beta   90.00
_cell.angle_gamma   90.00
#
_symmetry.space_group_name_H-M   'P 1'
#
loop_
_entity.id
_entity.type
_entity.pdbx_description
1 polymer ?
#
loop_
_entity_poly.entity_id
_entity_poly.type
_entity_poly.pdbx_seq_one_letter_code
_entity_poly.pdbx_strand_id
1 'polypeptide(L)'
;MKGATSLRKAQRHDPTSAVQTVTLIPGDGIGPEISAAVMKIFDAAKAPIQWEERSVTAIQGPSGKWMIPPEAKESMDKNKMGLKAARCPALPHPLQRGRLPVFQIVDGVVQSIKLITEQASKRIAEFAFEYARNNHRSNVTAVHKANIMRMSDGLFLQKCREVAENCKDIKFNEMYLDTVCLNMVQDPSQFDVLVMPNLYGDILSDLCAGLIGGLGVTPSGNIGANGVAIFESVRTL
;
A
#
# COMPACT_ATOMS: atom_id res chain seq x y z
N MET A 1 -12.86 -5.72 -43.78
CA MET A 1 -12.83 -6.74 -42.71
C MET A 1 -12.31 -6.09 -41.44
N LYS A 2 -13.20 -5.68 -40.54
CA LYS A 2 -12.87 -5.02 -39.26
C LYS A 2 -12.86 -6.09 -38.16
N GLY A 3 -11.70 -6.38 -37.59
CA GLY A 3 -11.57 -7.20 -36.38
C GLY A 3 -11.62 -6.30 -35.15
N ALA A 4 -12.73 -6.33 -34.42
CA ALA A 4 -12.88 -5.65 -33.15
C ALA A 4 -12.38 -6.56 -32.02
N THR A 5 -11.23 -6.24 -31.46
CA THR A 5 -10.68 -6.91 -30.27
C THR A 5 -11.45 -6.45 -29.04
N SER A 6 -12.28 -7.33 -28.49
CA SER A 6 -13.12 -7.08 -27.33
C SER A 6 -12.27 -6.79 -26.08
N LEU A 7 -12.29 -5.55 -25.61
CA LEU A 7 -11.78 -5.13 -24.31
C LEU A 7 -12.57 -5.86 -23.21
N ARG A 8 -11.89 -6.71 -22.42
CA ARG A 8 -12.47 -7.31 -21.21
C ARG A 8 -12.72 -6.20 -20.19
N LYS A 9 -13.98 -5.76 -20.09
CA LYS A 9 -14.46 -4.91 -18.99
C LYS A 9 -14.14 -5.60 -17.67
N ALA A 10 -13.48 -4.89 -16.75
CA ALA A 10 -13.45 -5.26 -15.35
C ALA A 10 -14.91 -5.45 -14.89
N GLN A 11 -15.27 -6.68 -14.54
CA GLN A 11 -16.61 -7.00 -14.05
C GLN A 11 -16.83 -6.21 -12.76
N ARG A 12 -17.75 -5.24 -12.79
CA ARG A 12 -18.35 -4.70 -11.58
C ARG A 12 -19.09 -5.85 -10.92
N HIS A 13 -18.65 -6.23 -9.72
CA HIS A 13 -19.32 -7.27 -8.94
C HIS A 13 -20.72 -6.76 -8.60
N ASP A 14 -21.74 -7.42 -9.13
CA ASP A 14 -23.15 -7.17 -8.79
C ASP A 14 -23.34 -7.55 -7.30
N PRO A 15 -23.85 -6.67 -6.42
CA PRO A 15 -23.97 -6.94 -4.99
C PRO A 15 -25.26 -7.73 -4.71
N THR A 16 -25.37 -8.94 -5.24
CA THR A 16 -26.43 -9.89 -4.85
C THR A 16 -25.92 -10.78 -3.73
N SER A 17 -26.26 -10.43 -2.48
CA SER A 17 -26.43 -11.29 -1.29
C SER A 17 -25.41 -12.39 -0.96
N ALA A 18 -24.22 -12.42 -1.56
CA ALA A 18 -23.18 -13.38 -1.24
C ALA A 18 -22.38 -12.87 -0.05
N VAL A 19 -22.40 -13.61 1.07
CA VAL A 19 -21.58 -13.30 2.23
C VAL A 19 -20.12 -13.44 1.86
N GLN A 20 -19.35 -12.36 1.98
CA GLN A 20 -17.92 -12.36 1.69
C GLN A 20 -17.14 -12.79 2.94
N THR A 21 -16.33 -13.83 2.83
CA THR A 21 -15.40 -14.19 3.91
C THR A 21 -14.18 -13.28 3.86
N VAL A 22 -13.81 -12.70 5.02
CA VAL A 22 -12.67 -11.79 5.18
C VAL A 22 -11.78 -12.31 6.29
N THR A 23 -10.47 -12.42 6.02
CA THR A 23 -9.49 -12.84 7.02
C THR A 23 -9.23 -11.68 7.99
N LEU A 24 -9.53 -11.88 9.27
CA LEU A 24 -9.26 -10.90 10.31
C LEU A 24 -7.96 -11.27 11.04
N ILE A 25 -7.06 -10.32 11.16
CA ILE A 25 -5.82 -10.44 11.93
C ILE A 25 -5.90 -9.46 13.09
N PRO A 26 -6.27 -9.94 14.31
CA PRO A 26 -6.51 -9.06 15.46
C PRO A 26 -5.27 -8.31 15.96
N GLY A 27 -4.07 -8.75 15.59
CA GLY A 27 -2.83 -8.12 16.02
C GLY A 27 -2.55 -8.30 17.52
N ASP A 28 -1.79 -7.39 18.10
CA ASP A 28 -1.34 -7.40 19.50
C ASP A 28 -1.65 -6.05 20.17
N GLY A 29 -1.49 -5.94 21.49
CA GLY A 29 -1.73 -4.69 22.21
C GLY A 29 -3.21 -4.31 22.19
N ILE A 30 -3.54 -3.12 21.67
CA ILE A 30 -4.93 -2.62 21.52
C ILE A 30 -5.70 -3.24 20.33
N GLY A 31 -5.02 -4.07 19.54
CA GLY A 31 -5.54 -4.65 18.31
C GLY A 31 -6.82 -5.48 18.50
N PRO A 32 -6.88 -6.41 19.48
CA PRO A 32 -8.09 -7.20 19.76
C PRO A 32 -9.30 -6.34 20.13
N GLU A 33 -9.12 -5.29 20.93
CA GLU A 33 -10.20 -4.38 21.33
C GLU A 33 -10.76 -3.61 20.14
N ILE A 34 -9.89 -3.10 19.27
CA ILE A 34 -10.29 -2.41 18.03
C ILE A 34 -11.00 -3.38 17.09
N SER A 35 -10.47 -4.60 16.93
CA SER A 35 -11.05 -5.63 16.05
C SER A 35 -12.45 -6.02 16.52
N ALA A 36 -12.64 -6.20 17.83
CA ALA A 36 -13.94 -6.46 18.41
C ALA A 36 -14.94 -5.32 18.18
N ALA A 37 -14.48 -4.06 18.25
CA ALA A 37 -15.32 -2.90 17.93
C ALA A 37 -15.73 -2.89 16.45
N VAL A 38 -14.82 -3.18 15.53
CA VAL A 38 -15.12 -3.28 14.09
C VAL A 38 -16.15 -4.39 13.82
N MET A 39 -15.96 -5.58 14.39
CA MET A 39 -16.90 -6.68 14.23
C MET A 39 -18.31 -6.32 14.72
N LYS A 40 -18.42 -5.66 15.88
CA LYS A 40 -19.70 -5.17 16.42
C LYS A 40 -20.38 -4.16 15.50
N ILE A 41 -19.62 -3.23 14.93
CA ILE A 41 -20.16 -2.22 14.00
C ILE A 41 -20.67 -2.89 12.72
N PHE A 42 -19.93 -3.86 12.18
CA PHE A 42 -20.31 -4.57 10.95
C PHE A 42 -21.55 -5.45 11.14
N ASP A 43 -21.66 -6.11 12.31
CA ASP A 43 -22.84 -6.88 12.69
C ASP A 43 -24.08 -5.97 12.85
N ALA A 44 -23.93 -4.84 13.55
CA ALA A 44 -24.99 -3.84 13.68
C ALA A 44 -25.43 -3.25 12.33
N ALA A 45 -24.48 -3.05 11.41
CA ALA A 45 -24.74 -2.60 10.04
C ALA A 45 -25.32 -3.71 9.14
N LYS A 46 -25.40 -4.95 9.62
CA LYS A 46 -25.80 -6.15 8.85
C LYS A 46 -25.00 -6.28 7.55
N ALA A 47 -23.71 -5.97 7.61
CA ALA A 47 -22.83 -6.10 6.46
C ALA A 47 -22.72 -7.59 6.07
N PRO A 48 -22.74 -7.94 4.77
CA PRO A 48 -22.68 -9.32 4.30
C PRO A 48 -21.24 -9.87 4.39
N ILE A 49 -20.67 -9.91 5.59
CA ILE A 49 -19.28 -10.30 5.85
C ILE A 49 -19.23 -11.41 6.90
N GLN A 50 -18.41 -12.42 6.61
CA GLN A 50 -18.05 -13.47 7.56
C GLN A 50 -16.58 -13.34 7.93
N TRP A 51 -16.29 -13.25 9.23
CA TRP A 51 -14.94 -13.11 9.72
C TRP A 51 -14.26 -14.47 9.88
N GLU A 52 -13.04 -14.59 9.35
CA GLU A 52 -12.15 -15.72 9.56
C GLU A 52 -10.91 -15.24 10.32
N GLU A 53 -10.92 -15.38 11.64
CA GLU A 53 -9.81 -14.93 12.48
C GLU A 53 -8.56 -15.81 12.29
N ARG A 54 -7.42 -15.18 12.03
CA ARG A 54 -6.12 -15.84 11.88
C ARG A 54 -5.03 -15.04 12.60
N SER A 55 -4.15 -15.74 13.30
CA SER A 55 -2.95 -15.14 13.86
C SER A 55 -1.81 -15.15 12.84
N VAL A 56 -1.05 -14.05 12.81
CA VAL A 56 0.21 -13.92 12.05
C VAL A 56 1.42 -13.80 12.97
N THR A 57 1.33 -14.34 14.19
CA THR A 57 2.50 -14.49 15.07
C THR A 57 3.55 -15.31 14.34
N ALA A 58 4.76 -14.76 14.21
CA ALA A 58 5.81 -15.38 13.40
C ALA A 58 6.22 -16.71 14.04
N ILE A 59 6.22 -17.77 13.25
CA ILE A 59 6.68 -19.10 13.67
C ILE A 59 8.08 -19.33 13.10
N GLN A 60 8.92 -20.09 13.81
CA GLN A 60 10.20 -20.53 13.26
C GLN A 60 9.94 -21.70 12.30
N GLY A 61 10.30 -21.51 11.03
CA GLY A 61 10.23 -22.57 10.04
C GLY A 61 11.32 -23.62 10.24
N PRO A 62 11.27 -24.74 9.50
CA PRO A 62 12.26 -25.83 9.59
C PRO A 62 13.71 -25.41 9.34
N SER A 63 13.92 -24.25 8.71
CA SER A 63 15.22 -23.66 8.40
C SER A 63 15.71 -22.62 9.42
N GLY A 64 15.00 -22.46 10.55
CA GLY A 64 15.30 -21.43 11.55
C GLY A 64 14.92 -20.00 11.13
N LYS A 65 14.36 -19.82 9.92
CA LYS A 65 13.83 -18.53 9.46
C LYS A 65 12.44 -18.28 10.01
N TRP A 66 12.20 -17.06 10.48
CA TRP A 66 10.87 -16.58 10.83
C TRP A 66 9.97 -16.57 9.60
N MET A 67 8.82 -17.24 9.69
CA MET A 67 7.83 -17.31 8.62
C MET A 67 6.43 -17.00 9.15
N ILE A 68 5.56 -16.60 8.23
CA ILE A 68 4.12 -16.43 8.51
C ILE A 68 3.52 -17.85 8.64
N PRO A 69 2.63 -18.08 9.62
CA PRO A 69 1.89 -19.34 9.70
C PRO A 69 1.23 -19.69 8.36
N PRO A 70 1.36 -20.95 7.88
CA PRO A 70 0.81 -21.36 6.60
C PRO A 70 -0.71 -21.16 6.56
N GLU A 71 -1.40 -21.38 7.67
CA GLU A 71 -2.86 -21.20 7.81
C GLU A 71 -3.31 -19.77 7.50
N ALA A 72 -2.54 -18.76 7.94
CA ALA A 72 -2.86 -17.37 7.66
C ALA A 72 -2.65 -17.03 6.18
N LYS A 73 -1.60 -17.61 5.56
CA LYS A 73 -1.36 -17.45 4.13
C LYS A 73 -2.45 -18.13 3.30
N GLU A 74 -2.82 -19.36 3.63
CA GLU A 74 -3.90 -20.10 2.94
C GLU A 74 -5.23 -19.38 3.05
N SER A 75 -5.54 -18.84 4.22
CA SER A 75 -6.74 -18.01 4.45
C SER A 75 -6.74 -16.78 3.55
N MET A 76 -5.63 -16.03 3.48
CA MET A 76 -5.49 -14.86 2.60
C MET A 76 -5.55 -15.25 1.11
N ASP A 77 -4.93 -16.36 0.72
CA ASP A 77 -4.95 -16.86 -0.65
C ASP A 77 -6.35 -17.33 -1.07
N LYS A 78 -7.16 -17.83 -0.13
CA LYS A 78 -8.56 -18.21 -0.34
C LYS A 78 -9.50 -17.01 -0.39
N ASN A 79 -9.45 -16.16 0.63
CA ASN A 79 -10.43 -15.09 0.85
C ASN A 79 -10.12 -13.82 0.06
N LYS A 80 -8.85 -13.63 -0.34
CA LYS A 80 -8.32 -12.44 -1.06
C LYS A 80 -8.43 -11.11 -0.32
N MET A 81 -9.23 -11.00 0.73
CA MET A 81 -9.43 -9.78 1.52
C MET A 81 -9.03 -10.03 2.97
N GLY A 82 -8.19 -9.16 3.50
CA GLY A 82 -7.77 -9.19 4.90
C GLY A 82 -7.92 -7.85 5.59
N LEU A 83 -8.31 -7.89 6.86
CA LEU A 83 -8.28 -6.73 7.77
C LEU A 83 -7.27 -7.03 8.88
N LYS A 84 -6.28 -6.16 9.03
CA LYS A 84 -5.23 -6.29 10.03
C LYS A 84 -5.28 -5.12 11.00
N ALA A 85 -5.35 -5.41 12.29
CA ALA A 85 -5.24 -4.42 13.34
C ALA A 85 -3.78 -4.14 13.73
N ALA A 86 -3.59 -3.12 14.58
CA ALA A 86 -2.28 -2.68 15.04
C ALA A 86 -1.50 -3.83 15.69
N ARG A 87 -0.18 -3.81 15.51
CA ARG A 87 0.73 -4.83 16.05
C ARG A 87 1.81 -4.17 16.88
N CYS A 88 2.23 -4.84 17.94
CA CYS A 88 3.43 -4.47 18.68
C CYS A 88 4.69 -4.70 17.80
N PRO A 89 5.54 -3.66 17.60
CA PRO A 89 6.73 -3.74 16.75
C PRO A 89 7.87 -4.61 17.32
N ALA A 90 7.72 -5.14 18.53
CA ALA A 90 8.77 -5.90 19.23
C ALA A 90 9.12 -7.27 18.61
N LEU A 91 8.31 -7.78 17.66
CA LEU A 91 8.55 -9.09 17.05
C LEU A 91 9.20 -8.97 15.66
N PRO A 92 10.36 -9.61 15.42
CA PRO A 92 10.97 -9.64 14.10
C PRO A 92 10.02 -10.37 13.13
N HIS A 93 9.63 -9.71 12.04
CA HIS A 93 8.65 -10.27 11.12
C HIS A 93 9.07 -10.13 9.64
N PRO A 94 8.97 -11.21 8.83
CA PRO A 94 9.13 -11.17 7.37
C PRO A 94 8.25 -10.18 6.59
N LEU A 95 7.23 -9.58 7.21
CA LEU A 95 6.31 -8.65 6.54
C LEU A 95 6.77 -7.18 6.51
N GLN A 96 7.90 -6.83 7.12
CA GLN A 96 8.48 -5.49 6.93
C GLN A 96 9.10 -5.35 5.53
N ARG A 97 8.24 -5.15 4.51
CA ARG A 97 8.67 -4.65 3.20
C ARG A 97 9.00 -3.17 3.37
N GLY A 98 10.25 -2.78 3.09
CA GLY A 98 10.65 -1.37 3.06
C GLY A 98 12.02 -1.05 3.63
N ARG A 99 12.62 -1.95 4.45
CA ARG A 99 14.01 -1.74 4.88
C ARG A 99 14.96 -1.97 3.72
N LEU A 100 15.74 -0.94 3.41
CA LEU A 100 16.85 -1.05 2.48
C LEU A 100 17.82 -2.11 2.99
N PRO A 101 18.32 -3.03 2.14
CA PRO A 101 19.37 -3.93 2.54
C PRO A 101 20.63 -3.13 2.90
N VAL A 102 21.15 -3.40 4.10
CA VAL A 102 22.29 -2.70 4.68
C VAL A 102 23.43 -3.69 4.89
N PHE A 103 24.63 -3.33 4.44
CA PHE A 103 25.83 -4.15 4.55
C PHE A 103 26.95 -3.31 5.16
N GLN A 104 27.67 -3.87 6.14
CA GLN A 104 28.95 -3.31 6.57
C GLN A 104 30.03 -3.85 5.63
N ILE A 105 30.67 -2.96 4.87
CA ILE A 105 31.66 -3.35 3.85
C ILE A 105 33.02 -3.59 4.50
N VAL A 106 33.41 -2.67 5.38
CA VAL A 106 34.58 -2.75 6.27
C VAL A 106 34.23 -2.09 7.60
N ASP A 107 35.11 -2.18 8.59
CA ASP A 107 34.86 -1.54 9.89
C ASP A 107 34.58 -0.04 9.72
N GLY A 108 33.51 0.44 10.35
CA GLY A 108 33.03 1.82 10.20
C GLY A 108 32.39 2.23 8.85
N VAL A 109 32.33 1.34 7.83
CA VAL A 109 31.73 1.66 6.51
C VAL A 109 30.49 0.85 6.24
N VAL A 110 29.35 1.54 6.13
CA VAL A 110 28.04 0.93 5.91
C VAL A 110 27.44 1.39 4.59
N GLN A 111 26.96 0.46 3.79
CA GLN A 111 26.29 0.69 2.53
C GLN A 111 24.82 0.28 2.61
N SER A 112 23.93 1.14 2.13
CA SER A 112 22.51 0.81 1.91
C SER A 112 22.23 0.75 0.40
N ILE A 113 21.55 -0.30 -0.07
CA ILE A 113 21.22 -0.44 -1.50
C ILE A 113 19.75 -0.07 -1.73
N LYS A 114 19.51 0.98 -2.52
CA LYS A 114 18.18 1.34 -3.01
C LYS A 114 17.89 0.60 -4.32
N LEU A 115 16.91 -0.31 -4.29
CA LEU A 115 16.46 -1.06 -5.45
C LEU A 115 15.16 -0.47 -6.01
N ILE A 116 15.18 -0.09 -7.28
CA ILE A 116 14.01 0.31 -8.07
C ILE A 116 14.00 -0.55 -9.32
N THR A 117 12.84 -1.11 -9.65
CA THR A 117 12.67 -1.94 -10.85
C THR A 117 11.64 -1.34 -11.77
N GLU A 118 11.81 -1.59 -13.06
CA GLU A 118 10.90 -1.13 -14.11
C GLU A 118 9.48 -1.64 -13.88
N GLN A 119 9.35 -2.96 -13.66
CA GLN A 119 8.06 -3.63 -13.54
C GLN A 119 7.28 -3.14 -12.31
N ALA A 120 7.95 -2.91 -11.18
CA ALA A 120 7.29 -2.38 -9.98
C ALA A 120 6.86 -0.92 -10.16
N SER A 121 7.71 -0.09 -10.77
CA SER A 121 7.44 1.33 -11.03
C SER A 121 6.26 1.52 -11.99
N LYS A 122 6.22 0.74 -13.06
CA LYS A 122 5.10 0.75 -14.01
C LYS A 122 3.79 0.35 -13.35
N ARG A 123 3.80 -0.75 -12.58
CA ARG A 123 2.60 -1.25 -11.90
C ARG A 123 2.01 -0.24 -10.91
N ILE A 124 2.83 0.43 -10.11
CA ILE A 124 2.32 1.43 -9.15
C ILE A 124 1.82 2.69 -9.84
N ALA A 125 2.45 3.09 -10.96
CA ALA A 125 1.97 4.19 -11.78
C ALA A 125 0.60 3.86 -12.40
N GLU A 126 0.45 2.69 -13.04
CA GLU A 126 -0.83 2.23 -13.60
C GLU A 126 -1.93 2.22 -12.54
N PHE A 127 -1.64 1.69 -11.35
CA PHE A 127 -2.56 1.69 -10.23
C PHE A 127 -2.96 3.11 -9.79
N ALA A 128 -2.01 4.05 -9.72
CA ALA A 128 -2.30 5.43 -9.32
C ALA A 128 -3.24 6.14 -10.30
N PHE A 129 -3.03 5.96 -11.62
CA PHE A 129 -3.92 6.50 -12.65
C PHE A 129 -5.31 5.84 -12.61
N GLU A 130 -5.38 4.51 -12.47
CA GLU A 130 -6.65 3.81 -12.35
C GLU A 130 -7.41 4.23 -11.08
N TYR A 131 -6.71 4.37 -9.95
CA TYR A 131 -7.28 4.86 -8.70
C TYR A 131 -7.83 6.27 -8.87
N ALA A 132 -7.09 7.16 -9.52
CA ALA A 132 -7.55 8.52 -9.79
C ALA A 132 -8.86 8.53 -10.61
N ARG A 133 -8.95 7.72 -11.67
CA ARG A 133 -10.19 7.59 -12.47
C ARG A 133 -11.37 7.10 -11.64
N ASN A 134 -11.15 6.02 -10.89
CA ASN A 134 -12.21 5.36 -10.11
C ASN A 134 -12.73 6.23 -8.96
N ASN A 135 -11.91 7.16 -8.47
CA ASN A 135 -12.26 8.08 -7.38
C ASN A 135 -12.53 9.51 -7.88
N HIS A 136 -12.76 9.71 -9.18
CA HIS A 136 -13.07 11.00 -9.79
C HIS A 136 -12.04 12.10 -9.48
N ARG A 137 -10.78 11.71 -9.41
CA ARG A 137 -9.63 12.61 -9.23
C ARG A 137 -9.06 13.01 -10.58
N SER A 138 -8.61 14.24 -10.71
CA SER A 138 -8.20 14.80 -12.00
C SER A 138 -6.68 14.86 -12.18
N ASN A 139 -5.92 14.77 -11.07
CA ASN A 139 -4.49 15.03 -11.06
C ASN A 139 -3.71 13.90 -10.36
N VAL A 140 -2.63 13.43 -11.00
CA VAL A 140 -1.64 12.52 -10.41
C VAL A 140 -0.27 13.20 -10.45
N THR A 141 0.39 13.29 -9.30
CA THR A 141 1.73 13.87 -9.18
C THR A 141 2.74 12.79 -8.79
N ALA A 142 3.76 12.57 -9.63
CA ALA A 142 4.89 11.72 -9.30
C ALA A 142 5.88 12.46 -8.42
N VAL A 143 6.14 11.94 -7.21
CA VAL A 143 7.10 12.52 -6.27
C VAL A 143 8.43 11.77 -6.34
N HIS A 144 9.52 12.52 -6.50
CA HIS A 144 10.86 11.94 -6.73
C HIS A 144 11.98 12.83 -6.21
N LYS A 145 13.21 12.33 -6.26
CA LYS A 145 14.45 13.09 -6.01
C LYS A 145 15.52 12.79 -7.06
N ALA A 146 15.06 12.72 -8.32
CA ALA A 146 15.89 12.43 -9.50
C ALA A 146 17.03 13.45 -9.77
N ASN A 147 17.04 14.62 -9.11
CA ASN A 147 18.19 15.54 -9.15
C ASN A 147 19.45 14.94 -8.50
N ILE A 148 19.27 14.16 -7.43
CA ILE A 148 20.34 13.44 -6.73
C ILE A 148 20.38 11.98 -7.20
N MET A 149 19.23 11.30 -7.19
CA MET A 149 19.09 9.88 -7.53
C MET A 149 18.75 9.67 -9.00
N ARG A 150 19.64 10.12 -9.89
CA ARG A 150 19.36 10.18 -11.34
C ARG A 150 18.96 8.84 -11.96
N MET A 151 19.61 7.75 -11.60
CA MET A 151 19.33 6.44 -12.20
C MET A 151 18.11 5.76 -11.59
N SER A 152 18.02 5.72 -10.26
CA SER A 152 16.94 5.03 -9.55
C SER A 152 15.60 5.76 -9.69
N ASP A 153 15.56 7.04 -9.32
CA ASP A 153 14.34 7.83 -9.44
C ASP A 153 14.07 8.24 -10.89
N GLY A 154 15.10 8.35 -11.72
CA GLY A 154 14.92 8.55 -13.16
C GLY A 154 14.20 7.37 -13.82
N LEU A 155 14.53 6.12 -13.45
CA LEU A 155 13.80 4.95 -13.93
C LEU A 155 12.33 4.98 -13.50
N PHE A 156 12.06 5.31 -12.23
CA PHE A 156 10.69 5.45 -11.72
C PHE A 156 9.89 6.50 -12.50
N LEU A 157 10.47 7.69 -12.69
CA LEU A 157 9.84 8.78 -13.44
C LEU A 157 9.58 8.40 -14.89
N GLN A 158 10.55 7.77 -15.56
CA GLN A 158 10.39 7.34 -16.94
C GLN A 158 9.16 6.43 -17.07
N LYS A 159 9.00 5.47 -16.17
CA LYS A 159 7.83 4.58 -16.19
C LYS A 159 6.52 5.30 -15.86
N CYS A 160 6.54 6.29 -14.97
CA CYS A 160 5.36 7.13 -14.72
C CYS A 160 4.95 7.93 -15.97
N ARG A 161 5.92 8.51 -16.70
CA ARG A 161 5.69 9.24 -17.96
C ARG A 161 5.09 8.34 -19.04
N GLU A 162 5.65 7.15 -19.23
CA GLU A 162 5.14 6.16 -20.20
C GLU A 162 3.67 5.78 -19.91
N VAL A 163 3.28 5.65 -18.62
CA VAL A 163 1.89 5.39 -18.24
C VAL A 163 1.01 6.63 -18.48
N ALA A 164 1.51 7.82 -18.16
CA ALA A 164 0.80 9.09 -18.37
C ALA A 164 0.48 9.34 -19.85
N GLU A 165 1.39 8.99 -20.78
CA GLU A 165 1.16 9.10 -22.22
C GLU A 165 -0.06 8.29 -22.70
N ASN A 166 -0.29 7.14 -22.05
CA ASN A 166 -1.44 6.27 -22.31
C ASN A 166 -2.73 6.72 -21.59
N CYS A 167 -2.63 7.69 -20.67
CA CYS A 167 -3.69 8.12 -19.77
C CYS A 167 -3.92 9.64 -19.85
N LYS A 168 -4.42 10.13 -20.99
CA LYS A 168 -4.58 11.57 -21.26
C LYS A 168 -5.74 12.26 -20.53
N ASP A 169 -6.59 11.49 -19.86
CA ASP A 169 -7.74 11.97 -19.11
C ASP A 169 -7.37 12.52 -17.73
N ILE A 170 -6.18 12.20 -17.22
CA ILE A 170 -5.66 12.67 -15.93
C ILE A 170 -4.44 13.56 -16.17
N LYS A 171 -4.40 14.72 -15.52
CA LYS A 171 -3.24 15.60 -15.55
C LYS A 171 -2.09 14.96 -14.76
N PHE A 172 -0.96 14.78 -15.43
CA PHE A 172 0.27 14.28 -14.82
C PHE A 172 1.21 15.43 -14.46
N ASN A 173 1.70 15.46 -13.22
CA ASN A 173 2.73 16.39 -12.77
C ASN A 173 3.91 15.64 -12.16
N GLU A 174 5.06 16.31 -12.08
CA GLU A 174 6.26 15.80 -11.44
C GLU A 174 6.75 16.83 -10.44
N MET A 175 7.08 16.40 -9.23
CA MET A 175 7.58 17.29 -8.19
C MET A 175 8.68 16.63 -7.37
N TYR A 176 9.65 17.46 -6.94
CA TYR A 176 10.67 17.00 -6.02
C TYR A 176 10.13 16.81 -4.62
N LEU A 177 10.60 15.78 -3.91
CA LEU A 177 10.18 15.45 -2.55
C LEU A 177 10.25 16.64 -1.58
N ASP A 178 11.32 17.42 -1.61
CA ASP A 178 11.49 18.61 -0.77
C ASP A 178 10.46 19.69 -1.07
N THR A 179 10.16 19.91 -2.36
CA THR A 179 9.13 20.86 -2.77
C THR A 179 7.75 20.40 -2.32
N VAL A 180 7.45 19.10 -2.45
CA VAL A 180 6.19 18.53 -1.96
C VAL A 180 6.08 18.68 -0.45
N CYS A 181 7.11 18.35 0.32
CA CYS A 181 7.09 18.53 1.78
C CYS A 181 6.82 20.00 2.17
N LEU A 182 7.51 20.95 1.55
CA LEU A 182 7.32 22.37 1.83
C LEU A 182 5.90 22.83 1.50
N ASN A 183 5.44 22.52 0.29
CA ASN A 183 4.12 22.91 -0.20
C ASN A 183 2.99 22.23 0.58
N MET A 184 3.18 20.98 1.02
CA MET A 184 2.18 20.23 1.78
C MET A 184 1.91 20.87 3.15
N VAL A 185 2.95 21.39 3.80
CA VAL A 185 2.79 22.10 5.09
C VAL A 185 2.17 23.48 4.90
N GLN A 186 2.43 24.14 3.77
CA GLN A 186 1.89 25.47 3.48
C GLN A 186 0.43 25.43 3.02
N ASP A 187 0.11 24.59 2.03
CA ASP A 187 -1.22 24.41 1.48
C ASP A 187 -1.38 22.97 0.94
N PRO A 188 -1.92 22.04 1.73
CA PRO A 188 -2.12 20.66 1.28
C PRO A 188 -3.24 20.52 0.24
N SER A 189 -4.10 21.53 0.06
CA SER A 189 -5.27 21.45 -0.85
C SER A 189 -4.89 21.39 -2.33
N GLN A 190 -3.64 21.71 -2.67
CA GLN A 190 -3.12 21.64 -4.03
C GLN A 190 -2.87 20.20 -4.53
N PHE A 191 -2.86 19.21 -3.65
CA PHE A 191 -2.53 17.81 -3.98
C PHE A 191 -3.77 16.93 -4.05
N ASP A 192 -3.78 16.01 -5.01
CA ASP A 192 -4.91 15.09 -5.25
C ASP A 192 -4.47 13.63 -5.09
N VAL A 193 -3.78 13.05 -6.09
CA VAL A 193 -3.15 11.73 -5.97
C VAL A 193 -1.63 11.86 -6.10
N LEU A 194 -0.90 11.34 -5.12
CA LEU A 194 0.56 11.29 -5.13
C LEU A 194 1.05 9.86 -5.36
N VAL A 195 1.98 9.68 -6.30
CA VAL A 195 2.63 8.39 -6.56
C VAL A 195 4.14 8.52 -6.36
N MET A 196 4.75 7.58 -5.63
CA MET A 196 6.15 7.69 -5.25
C MET A 196 6.78 6.34 -4.86
N PRO A 197 8.11 6.22 -4.88
CA PRO A 197 8.82 5.09 -4.29
C PRO A 197 8.57 4.92 -2.79
N ASN A 198 8.68 3.69 -2.28
CA ASN A 198 8.36 3.29 -0.90
C ASN A 198 8.93 4.23 0.18
N LEU A 199 10.23 4.54 0.07
CA LEU A 199 10.93 5.38 1.06
C LEU A 199 10.28 6.77 1.23
N TYR A 200 9.77 7.36 0.15
CA TYR A 200 9.12 8.67 0.22
C TYR A 200 7.67 8.55 0.64
N GLY A 201 7.03 7.43 0.29
CA GLY A 201 5.68 7.08 0.75
C GLY A 201 5.61 7.09 2.26
N ASP A 202 6.52 6.38 2.93
CA ASP A 202 6.56 6.28 4.40
C ASP A 202 6.71 7.67 5.06
N ILE A 203 7.57 8.54 4.52
CA ILE A 203 7.80 9.88 5.07
C ILE A 203 6.59 10.80 4.84
N LEU A 204 6.08 10.85 3.61
CA LEU A 204 4.98 11.74 3.26
C LEU A 204 3.64 11.27 3.84
N SER A 205 3.40 9.96 3.97
CA SER A 205 2.18 9.48 4.61
C SER A 205 2.12 9.87 6.08
N ASP A 206 3.25 9.81 6.79
CA ASP A 206 3.34 10.23 8.20
C ASP A 206 3.21 11.75 8.34
N LEU A 207 3.79 12.52 7.42
CA LEU A 207 3.59 13.97 7.36
C LEU A 207 2.11 14.33 7.20
N CYS A 208 1.44 13.70 6.22
CA CYS A 208 0.01 13.93 5.97
C CYS A 208 -0.86 13.49 7.16
N ALA A 209 -0.50 12.39 7.83
CA ALA A 209 -1.18 11.98 9.06
C ALA A 209 -1.08 13.06 10.13
N GLY A 210 0.09 13.67 10.32
CA GLY A 210 0.28 14.79 11.24
C GLY A 210 -0.63 15.99 10.95
N LEU A 211 -0.87 16.30 9.67
CA LEU A 211 -1.72 17.42 9.26
C LEU A 211 -3.21 17.22 9.58
N ILE A 212 -3.69 15.98 9.67
CA ILE A 212 -5.12 15.67 9.88
C ILE A 212 -5.46 15.18 11.30
N GLY A 213 -4.53 15.31 12.26
CA GLY A 213 -4.76 14.94 13.65
C GLY A 213 -4.01 13.68 14.13
N GLY A 214 -3.09 13.17 13.33
CA GLY A 214 -2.15 12.11 13.68
C GLY A 214 -2.49 10.73 13.08
N LEU A 215 -1.62 9.75 13.33
CA LEU A 215 -1.70 8.38 12.78
C LEU A 215 -2.94 7.59 13.22
N GLY A 216 -3.71 8.10 14.20
CA GLY A 216 -4.90 7.44 14.72
C GLY A 216 -6.11 7.45 13.81
N VAL A 217 -6.13 8.37 12.84
CA VAL A 217 -7.26 8.60 11.93
C VAL A 217 -6.91 8.24 10.49
N THR A 218 -5.73 7.69 10.24
CA THR A 218 -5.24 7.37 8.90
C THR A 218 -5.44 5.89 8.55
N PRO A 219 -6.34 5.58 7.59
CA PRO A 219 -6.46 4.25 7.04
C PRO A 219 -5.38 4.00 5.98
N SER A 220 -4.97 2.74 5.82
CA SER A 220 -4.12 2.31 4.72
C SER A 220 -4.59 0.97 4.11
N GLY A 221 -4.15 0.72 2.88
CA GLY A 221 -4.48 -0.49 2.13
C GLY A 221 -3.31 -0.94 1.27
N ASN A 222 -2.90 -2.19 1.46
CA ASN A 222 -1.89 -2.85 0.66
C ASN A 222 -2.58 -3.67 -0.43
N ILE A 223 -2.52 -3.21 -1.68
CA ILE A 223 -3.21 -3.83 -2.81
C ILE A 223 -2.22 -4.65 -3.65
N GLY A 224 -2.52 -5.94 -3.81
CA GLY A 224 -1.76 -6.88 -4.61
C GLY A 224 -2.40 -7.15 -5.97
N ALA A 225 -1.57 -7.36 -7.00
CA ALA A 225 -2.03 -7.66 -8.37
C ALA A 225 -2.84 -8.96 -8.48
N ASN A 226 -2.71 -9.88 -7.53
CA ASN A 226 -3.42 -11.16 -7.52
C ASN A 226 -4.85 -11.05 -6.94
N GLY A 227 -5.37 -9.83 -6.81
CA GLY A 227 -6.64 -9.52 -6.14
C GLY A 227 -6.57 -9.60 -4.61
N VAL A 228 -5.39 -9.88 -4.04
CA VAL A 228 -5.20 -9.90 -2.59
C VAL A 228 -5.06 -8.47 -2.07
N ALA A 229 -5.90 -8.06 -1.13
CA ALA A 229 -5.81 -6.78 -0.46
C ALA A 229 -5.80 -6.93 1.05
N ILE A 230 -4.93 -6.18 1.73
CA ILE A 230 -4.85 -6.11 3.18
C ILE A 230 -5.08 -4.67 3.60
N PHE A 231 -6.09 -4.43 4.41
CA PHE A 231 -6.39 -3.13 4.99
C PHE A 231 -5.85 -3.08 6.41
N GLU A 232 -5.15 -2.00 6.75
CA GLU A 232 -4.60 -1.79 8.09
C GLU A 232 -4.70 -0.33 8.50
N SER A 233 -4.50 -0.06 9.79
CA SER A 233 -4.23 1.29 10.25
C SER A 233 -2.74 1.57 10.10
N VAL A 234 -2.37 2.80 9.71
CA VAL A 234 -0.97 3.22 9.63
C VAL A 234 -0.31 3.22 11.02
N ARG A 235 -1.10 3.28 12.10
CA ARG A 235 -0.61 3.30 13.47
C ARG A 235 0.18 2.03 13.80
N THR A 236 1.45 2.21 14.09
CA THR A 236 2.28 1.27 14.85
C THR A 236 2.61 1.93 16.18
N LEU A 237 2.07 1.43 17.29
CA LEU A 237 2.49 1.83 18.64
C LEU A 237 3.41 0.76 19.22
#